data_AF-A0A0T2YA21-F1
#
_entry.id   AF-A0A0T2YA21-F1
#
_cell.length_a   1.000
_cell.length_b   1.000
_cell.length_c   1.000
_cell.angle_alpha   90.00
_cell.angle_beta   90.00
_cell.angle_gamma   90.00
#
_symmetry.space_group_name_H-M   'P 1'
#
loop_
_entity.id
_entity.type
_entity.pdbx_description
1 polymer ?
#
loop_
_entity_poly.entity_id
_entity_poly.type
_entity_poly.pdbx_seq_one_letter_code
_entity_poly.pdbx_strand_id
1 'polypeptide(L)'
;MPTIKEMQLPKPANWQDFETIVVDAYSQRWKSTTLQKNGRSGQKQHGVDIYGHDDIGRPIGIQCKRFQGAFTLDVIEKEVIAAEKFKGQLVTLFVATTVDYDGPLQEKVRLLSDKRVASGKFAIALIFWGDVVSGLCLNPAVFKAHYPQVTLPLSSEVDRERLVAALEAGYYGADLWSYVCLVFGEVGQMANADPDELYATLPAIERRVLQLLAPADAEPIIESLREIRTGCEAPKRRKSDWDPVEDHAKRVQSKRAAIPPLNALA
;
A
#
# COMPACT_ATOMS: atom_id res chain seq x y z
N MET A 1 19.39 -23.14 -5.44
CA MET A 1 19.02 -22.14 -6.47
C MET A 1 19.20 -20.77 -5.84
N PRO A 2 19.68 -19.75 -6.57
CA PRO A 2 19.74 -18.38 -6.06
C PRO A 2 18.35 -18.01 -5.53
N THR A 3 18.28 -17.55 -4.29
CA THR A 3 17.03 -17.04 -3.73
C THR A 3 16.68 -15.75 -4.48
N ILE A 4 15.40 -15.35 -4.54
CA ILE A 4 14.97 -14.07 -5.16
C ILE A 4 15.81 -12.86 -4.68
N LYS A 5 16.37 -12.94 -3.47
CA LYS A 5 17.32 -11.98 -2.88
C LYS A 5 18.62 -11.76 -3.68
N GLU A 6 19.01 -12.67 -4.56
CA GLU A 6 20.23 -12.58 -5.39
C GLU A 6 19.95 -11.99 -6.78
N MET A 7 18.69 -11.69 -7.11
CA MET A 7 18.32 -11.15 -8.41
C MET A 7 18.70 -9.67 -8.50
N GLN A 8 19.74 -9.34 -9.28
CA GLN A 8 20.09 -7.95 -9.56
C GLN A 8 19.09 -7.34 -10.54
N LEU A 9 18.04 -6.73 -10.00
CA LEU A 9 17.08 -5.98 -10.82
C LEU A 9 17.66 -4.65 -11.31
N PRO A 10 17.32 -4.24 -12.55
CA PRO A 10 17.72 -2.95 -13.05
C PRO A 10 17.07 -1.84 -12.20
N LYS A 11 17.92 -0.93 -11.72
CA LYS A 11 17.49 0.24 -10.95
C LYS A 11 16.69 1.19 -11.85
N PRO A 12 15.67 1.89 -11.34
CA PRO A 12 14.81 2.77 -12.14
C PRO A 12 15.56 3.90 -12.84
N ALA A 13 15.07 4.31 -14.02
CA ALA A 13 15.73 5.28 -14.89
C ALA A 13 15.54 6.74 -14.48
N ASN A 14 14.53 7.04 -13.66
CA ASN A 14 14.27 8.37 -13.11
C ASN A 14 13.77 8.26 -11.65
N TRP A 15 13.61 9.40 -10.98
CA TRP A 15 13.23 9.44 -9.57
C TRP A 15 11.72 9.18 -9.39
N GLN A 16 10.88 9.54 -10.35
CA GLN A 16 9.43 9.32 -10.31
C GLN A 16 9.08 7.83 -10.33
N ASP A 17 9.77 7.05 -11.16
CA ASP A 17 9.63 5.59 -11.24
C ASP A 17 10.10 4.97 -9.93
N PHE A 18 11.19 5.48 -9.35
CA PHE A 18 11.66 5.00 -8.06
C PHE A 18 10.63 5.22 -6.95
N GLU A 19 10.00 6.39 -6.88
CA GLU A 19 8.91 6.65 -5.94
C GLU A 19 7.75 5.69 -6.16
N THR A 20 7.34 5.43 -7.41
CA THR A 20 6.24 4.49 -7.71
C THR A 20 6.59 3.09 -7.21
N ILE A 21 7.79 2.62 -7.53
CA ILE A 21 8.27 1.31 -7.11
C ILE A 21 8.32 1.20 -5.57
N VAL A 22 8.77 2.25 -4.88
CA VAL A 22 8.85 2.26 -3.41
C VAL A 22 7.46 2.24 -2.78
N VAL A 23 6.50 3.04 -3.28
CA VAL A 23 5.10 2.98 -2.82
C VAL A 23 4.58 1.56 -2.98
N ASP A 24 4.68 1.00 -4.19
CA ASP A 24 4.08 -0.30 -4.48
C ASP A 24 4.72 -1.43 -3.66
N ALA A 25 6.04 -1.43 -3.51
CA ALA A 25 6.76 -2.42 -2.71
C ALA A 25 6.36 -2.37 -1.22
N TYR A 26 6.25 -1.16 -0.66
CA TYR A 26 5.95 -0.98 0.77
C TYR A 26 4.46 -1.07 1.10
N SER A 27 3.57 -0.76 0.15
CA SER A 27 2.15 -1.10 0.27
C SER A 27 1.94 -2.61 0.40
N GLN A 28 2.73 -3.43 -0.31
CA GLN A 28 2.71 -4.89 -0.11
C GLN A 28 3.32 -5.29 1.23
N ARG A 29 4.52 -4.79 1.54
CA ARG A 29 5.28 -5.20 2.73
C ARG A 29 4.58 -4.83 4.03
N TRP A 30 3.97 -3.65 4.10
CA TRP A 30 3.23 -3.20 5.27
C TRP A 30 1.72 -3.48 5.16
N LYS A 31 1.25 -4.05 4.06
CA LYS A 31 -0.19 -4.26 3.79
C LYS A 31 -0.97 -2.94 3.98
N SER A 32 -0.32 -1.83 3.65
CA SER A 32 -0.84 -0.49 3.87
C SER A 32 -1.73 -0.08 2.70
N THR A 33 -2.96 0.33 3.02
CA THR A 33 -3.93 0.84 2.03
C THR A 33 -3.86 2.37 1.88
N THR A 34 -3.08 3.04 2.72
CA THR A 34 -3.03 4.51 2.79
C THR A 34 -1.70 5.09 2.34
N LEU A 35 -0.72 4.24 2.03
CA LEU A 35 0.59 4.67 1.56
C LEU A 35 0.47 5.20 0.12
N GLN A 36 0.81 6.47 -0.06
CA GLN A 36 0.67 7.16 -1.34
C GLN A 36 1.75 8.22 -1.53
N LYS A 37 1.99 8.59 -2.79
CA LYS A 37 2.85 9.73 -3.12
C LYS A 37 2.27 11.01 -2.53
N ASN A 38 3.11 11.81 -1.90
CA ASN A 38 2.74 13.05 -1.24
C ASN A 38 2.94 14.22 -2.19
N GLY A 39 1.86 14.68 -2.83
CA GLY A 39 1.89 15.81 -3.75
C GLY A 39 2.46 15.49 -5.14
N ARG A 40 2.46 16.50 -6.01
CA ARG A 40 2.95 16.41 -7.40
C ARG A 40 4.36 16.96 -7.54
N SER A 41 5.08 16.52 -8.58
CA SER A 41 6.35 17.11 -9.00
C SER A 41 6.27 18.64 -9.06
N GLY A 42 7.19 19.33 -8.37
CA GLY A 42 7.24 20.78 -8.28
C GLY A 42 6.49 21.39 -7.08
N GLN A 43 5.70 20.61 -6.34
CA GLN A 43 5.16 21.07 -5.06
C GLN A 43 6.20 20.95 -3.94
N LYS A 44 6.08 21.79 -2.91
CA LYS A 44 6.93 21.66 -1.72
C LYS A 44 6.49 20.43 -0.92
N GLN A 45 7.21 19.33 -1.08
CA GLN A 45 6.94 18.06 -0.39
C GLN A 45 7.63 17.97 0.98
N HIS A 46 8.38 19.02 1.37
CA HIS A 46 9.04 19.13 2.68
C HIS A 46 9.87 17.89 3.05
N GLY A 47 10.56 17.26 2.10
CA GLY A 47 11.39 16.09 2.40
C GLY A 47 10.60 14.81 2.72
N VAL A 48 9.33 14.74 2.30
CA VAL A 48 8.47 13.55 2.41
C VAL A 48 7.79 13.31 1.06
N ASP A 49 8.35 12.40 0.26
CA ASP A 49 7.83 12.08 -1.09
C ASP A 49 6.64 11.12 -1.03
N ILE A 50 6.56 10.28 0.00
CA ILE A 50 5.49 9.30 0.24
C ILE A 50 5.04 9.44 1.68
N TYR A 51 3.72 9.39 1.92
CA TYR A 51 3.14 9.46 3.26
C TYR A 51 1.99 8.45 3.40
N GLY A 52 1.84 7.90 4.61
CA GLY A 52 0.77 6.97 4.93
C GLY A 52 1.04 6.28 6.26
N HIS A 53 0.40 5.14 6.49
CA HIS A 53 0.60 4.35 7.70
C HIS A 53 1.39 3.07 7.43
N ASP A 54 2.15 2.60 8.42
CA ASP A 54 2.76 1.27 8.42
C ASP A 54 1.74 0.17 8.76
N ASP A 55 2.21 -1.07 8.92
CA ASP A 55 1.40 -2.27 9.16
C ASP A 55 0.64 -2.26 10.50
N ILE A 56 1.05 -1.40 11.43
CA ILE A 56 0.45 -1.22 12.75
C ILE A 56 -0.22 0.15 12.92
N GLY A 57 -0.42 0.87 11.82
CA GLY A 57 -1.20 2.11 11.80
C GLY A 57 -0.43 3.36 12.26
N ARG A 58 0.91 3.34 12.29
CA ARG A 58 1.70 4.52 12.66
C ARG A 58 1.92 5.41 11.44
N PRO A 59 1.79 6.74 11.56
CA PRO A 59 2.03 7.64 10.44
C PRO A 59 3.52 7.75 10.15
N ILE A 60 3.90 7.41 8.92
CA ILE A 60 5.27 7.36 8.43
C ILE A 60 5.41 8.19 7.15
N GLY A 61 6.64 8.60 6.88
CA GLY A 61 7.02 9.30 5.67
C GLY A 61 8.21 8.58 5.03
N ILE A 62 8.27 8.57 3.70
CA ILE A 62 9.41 8.06 2.97
C ILE A 62 9.95 9.17 2.06
N GLN A 63 11.25 9.45 2.18
CA GLN A 63 12.00 10.24 1.21
C GLN A 63 12.72 9.29 0.27
N CYS A 64 12.43 9.38 -1.02
CA CYS A 64 13.07 8.63 -2.08
C CYS A 64 14.30 9.38 -2.61
N LYS A 65 15.45 8.71 -2.61
CA LYS A 65 16.69 9.22 -3.20
C LYS A 65 17.30 8.21 -4.15
N ARG A 66 17.13 8.48 -5.45
CA ARG A 66 17.86 7.76 -6.49
C ARG A 66 19.30 8.25 -6.54
N PHE A 67 20.25 7.39 -6.21
CA PHE A 67 21.68 7.71 -6.23
C PHE A 67 22.44 6.78 -7.19
N GLN A 68 23.42 7.38 -7.88
CA GLN A 68 24.47 6.67 -8.63
C GLN A 68 25.87 6.89 -8.03
N GLY A 69 25.97 7.58 -6.89
CA GLY A 69 27.23 7.90 -6.20
C GLY A 69 27.16 7.60 -4.69
N ALA A 70 28.08 8.16 -3.90
CA ALA A 70 28.15 7.91 -2.46
C ALA A 70 26.92 8.47 -1.73
N PHE A 71 26.16 7.58 -1.10
CA PHE A 71 25.03 7.92 -0.24
C PHE A 71 25.56 8.11 1.19
N THR A 72 25.62 9.36 1.66
CA THR A 72 26.30 9.73 2.91
C THR A 72 25.33 10.21 4.00
N LEU A 73 25.82 10.27 5.23
CA LEU A 73 25.06 10.78 6.37
C LEU A 73 24.59 12.23 6.15
N ASP A 74 25.42 13.09 5.56
CA ASP A 74 25.08 14.50 5.28
C ASP A 74 23.86 14.65 4.37
N VAL A 75 23.68 13.72 3.43
CA VAL A 75 22.49 13.69 2.58
C VAL A 75 21.26 13.41 3.44
N ILE A 76 21.34 12.39 4.30
CA ILE A 76 20.24 11.99 5.20
C ILE A 76 19.89 13.14 6.15
N GLU A 77 20.88 13.80 6.76
CA GLU A 77 20.65 14.93 7.66
C GLU A 77 19.94 16.09 6.97
N LYS A 78 20.28 16.40 5.71
CA LYS A 78 19.58 17.43 4.92
C LYS A 78 18.11 17.07 4.69
N GLU A 79 17.81 15.82 4.37
CA GLU A 79 16.43 15.36 4.19
C GLU A 79 15.65 15.38 5.51
N VAL A 80 16.29 15.00 6.61
CA VAL A 80 15.70 15.06 7.95
C VAL A 80 15.34 16.50 8.32
N ILE A 81 16.24 17.47 8.06
CA ILE A 81 15.97 18.89 8.31
C ILE A 81 14.82 19.40 7.41
N ALA A 82 14.71 18.91 6.18
CA ALA A 82 13.58 19.24 5.31
C ALA A 82 12.25 18.70 5.88
N ALA A 83 12.24 17.43 6.32
CA ALA A 83 11.11 16.74 6.93
C ALA A 83 10.63 17.35 8.24
N GLU A 84 11.48 18.08 8.98
CA GLU A 84 11.04 18.85 10.15
C GLU A 84 10.01 19.94 9.82
N LYS A 85 9.87 20.32 8.54
CA LYS A 85 8.86 21.28 8.08
C LYS A 85 7.55 20.62 7.63
N PHE A 86 7.48 19.29 7.65
CA PHE A 86 6.28 18.55 7.30
C PHE A 86 5.14 18.89 8.28
N LYS A 87 3.94 19.14 7.72
CA LYS A 87 2.73 19.40 8.51
C LYS A 87 1.91 18.12 8.63
N GLY A 88 1.95 17.50 9.79
CA GLY A 88 1.27 16.24 10.10
C GLY A 88 2.02 15.51 11.20
N GLN A 89 1.44 14.42 11.71
CA GLN A 89 2.17 13.55 12.64
C GLN A 89 3.12 12.67 11.83
N LEU A 90 4.39 12.62 12.24
CA LEU A 90 5.40 11.76 11.63
C LEU A 90 6.10 11.01 12.76
N VAL A 91 5.92 9.69 12.82
CA VAL A 91 6.59 8.84 13.83
C VAL A 91 7.97 8.44 13.36
N THR A 92 8.08 8.08 12.08
CA THR A 92 9.33 7.65 11.45
C THR A 92 9.46 8.24 10.05
N LEU A 93 10.64 8.77 9.75
CA LEU A 93 11.06 9.08 8.38
C LEU A 93 11.97 7.94 7.87
N PHE A 94 11.52 7.27 6.83
CA PHE A 94 12.35 6.35 6.08
C PHE A 94 13.06 7.09 4.95
N VAL A 95 14.34 6.83 4.74
CA VAL A 95 15.06 7.28 3.54
C VAL A 95 15.31 6.07 2.64
N ALA A 96 14.57 6.03 1.53
CA ALA A 96 14.67 4.98 0.54
C ALA A 96 15.72 5.33 -0.52
N THR A 97 16.56 4.37 -0.87
CA THR A 97 17.64 4.57 -1.81
C THR A 97 17.84 3.39 -2.75
N THR A 98 18.36 3.67 -3.95
CA THR A 98 18.75 2.67 -4.94
C THR A 98 20.15 2.08 -4.68
N VAL A 99 20.83 2.48 -3.61
CA VAL A 99 22.13 1.86 -3.24
C VAL A 99 21.93 0.56 -2.46
N ASP A 100 23.00 -0.24 -2.41
CA ASP A 100 23.05 -1.47 -1.63
C ASP A 100 23.34 -1.18 -0.16
N TYR A 101 23.19 -2.19 0.70
CA TYR A 101 23.38 -2.04 2.14
C TYR A 101 24.78 -1.53 2.50
N ASP A 102 24.81 -0.56 3.43
CA ASP A 102 26.04 0.02 3.98
C ASP A 102 25.97 -0.05 5.51
N GLY A 103 26.72 -1.00 6.10
CA GLY A 103 26.75 -1.23 7.54
C GLY A 103 27.19 -0.01 8.35
N PRO A 104 28.34 0.62 8.04
CA PRO A 104 28.76 1.87 8.66
C PRO A 104 27.71 2.99 8.59
N LEU A 105 27.02 3.15 7.45
CA LEU A 105 25.95 4.14 7.33
C LEU A 105 24.74 3.78 8.19
N GLN A 106 24.32 2.51 8.20
CA GLN A 106 23.23 2.03 9.04
C GLN A 106 23.48 2.26 10.53
N GLU A 107 24.71 2.03 10.99
CA GLU A 107 25.12 2.33 12.36
C GLU A 107 24.98 3.82 12.70
N LYS A 108 25.54 4.69 11.84
CA LYS A 108 25.44 6.15 12.02
C LYS A 108 23.99 6.64 12.05
N VAL A 109 23.13 6.13 11.15
CA VAL A 109 21.71 6.49 11.12
C VAL A 109 20.98 6.02 12.37
N ARG A 110 21.29 4.83 12.88
CA ARG A 110 20.70 4.32 14.13
C ARG A 110 21.03 5.22 15.31
N LEU A 111 22.30 5.59 15.47
CA LEU A 111 22.73 6.52 16.53
C LEU A 111 22.09 7.91 16.39
N LEU A 112 21.93 8.40 15.15
CA LEU A 112 21.21 9.65 14.89
C LEU A 112 19.73 9.54 15.26
N SER A 113 19.08 8.43 14.89
CA SER A 113 17.69 8.16 15.20
C SER A 113 17.46 8.10 16.72
N ASP A 114 18.29 7.36 17.45
CA ASP A 114 18.18 7.24 18.91
C ASP A 114 18.27 8.60 19.61
N LYS A 115 19.21 9.46 19.18
CA LYS A 115 19.33 10.84 19.69
C LYS A 115 18.08 11.68 19.40
N ARG A 116 17.48 11.53 18.23
CA ARG A 116 16.26 12.26 17.84
C ARG A 116 15.04 11.80 18.62
N VAL A 117 14.85 10.50 18.76
CA VAL A 117 13.75 9.93 19.55
C VAL A 117 13.86 10.35 21.01
N ALA A 118 15.07 10.32 21.58
CA ALA A 118 15.32 10.83 22.95
C ALA A 118 14.98 12.32 23.11
N SER A 119 15.01 13.09 22.01
CA SER A 119 14.63 14.51 21.97
C SER A 119 13.16 14.75 21.60
N GLY A 120 12.32 13.71 21.58
CA GLY A 120 10.90 13.80 21.23
C GLY A 120 10.64 14.05 19.73
N LYS A 121 11.63 13.82 18.87
CA LYS A 121 11.50 13.94 17.41
C LYS A 121 11.25 12.56 16.77
N PHE A 122 10.85 12.56 15.50
CA PHE A 122 10.65 11.34 14.72
C PHE A 122 11.93 10.51 14.57
N ALA A 123 11.76 9.19 14.49
CA ALA A 123 12.83 8.23 14.22
C ALA A 123 13.27 8.26 12.75
N ILE A 124 14.47 7.78 12.46
CA ILE A 124 15.01 7.68 11.10
C ILE A 124 15.38 6.22 10.81
N ALA A 125 14.99 5.74 9.63
CA ALA A 125 15.37 4.42 9.15
C ALA A 125 15.76 4.45 7.67
N LEU A 126 16.49 3.44 7.22
CA LEU A 126 16.91 3.29 5.83
C LEU A 126 16.14 2.18 5.15
N ILE A 127 15.86 2.38 3.87
CA ILE A 127 15.30 1.38 2.96
C ILE A 127 16.28 1.26 1.78
N PHE A 128 16.95 0.13 1.67
CA PHE A 128 17.91 -0.09 0.58
C PHE A 128 17.24 -0.73 -0.64
N TRP A 129 17.96 -0.77 -1.76
CA TRP A 129 17.43 -1.34 -2.99
C TRP A 129 16.95 -2.79 -2.80
N GLY A 130 17.72 -3.60 -2.08
CA GLY A 130 17.35 -4.99 -1.76
C GLY A 130 16.04 -5.10 -0.96
N ASP A 131 15.74 -4.14 -0.08
CA ASP A 131 14.47 -4.12 0.65
C ASP A 131 13.28 -3.84 -0.26
N VAL A 132 13.44 -2.90 -1.19
CA VAL A 132 12.43 -2.54 -2.19
C VAL A 132 12.14 -3.73 -3.10
N VAL A 133 13.20 -4.37 -3.61
CA VAL A 133 13.06 -5.59 -4.43
C VAL A 133 12.36 -6.69 -3.65
N SER A 134 12.73 -6.91 -2.38
CA SER A 134 12.07 -7.90 -1.53
C SER A 134 10.59 -7.59 -1.33
N GLY A 135 10.20 -6.31 -1.24
CA GLY A 135 8.80 -5.90 -1.11
C GLY A 135 7.99 -6.18 -2.38
N LEU A 136 8.54 -5.88 -3.56
CA LEU A 136 7.90 -6.20 -4.85
C LEU A 136 7.63 -7.69 -4.99
N CYS A 137 8.57 -8.53 -4.54
CA CYS A 137 8.49 -9.98 -4.70
C CYS A 137 7.41 -10.63 -3.84
N LEU A 138 6.82 -9.91 -2.88
CA LEU A 138 5.67 -10.39 -2.09
C LEU A 138 4.40 -10.53 -2.93
N ASN A 139 4.32 -9.83 -4.07
CA ASN A 139 3.19 -9.91 -4.97
C ASN A 139 3.68 -10.02 -6.42
N PRO A 140 3.63 -11.23 -7.03
CA PRO A 140 4.07 -11.44 -8.39
C PRO A 140 3.39 -10.53 -9.42
N ALA A 141 2.15 -10.12 -9.19
CA ALA A 141 1.44 -9.20 -10.07
C ALA A 141 2.06 -7.79 -10.02
N VAL A 142 2.35 -7.30 -8.82
CA VAL A 142 3.03 -6.00 -8.60
C VAL A 142 4.44 -6.04 -9.19
N PHE A 143 5.19 -7.11 -8.94
CA PHE A 143 6.52 -7.29 -9.52
C PHE A 143 6.48 -7.23 -11.05
N LYS A 144 5.56 -7.98 -11.67
CA LYS A 144 5.41 -8.05 -13.12
C LYS A 144 4.98 -6.71 -13.74
N ALA A 145 4.23 -5.89 -13.01
CA ALA A 145 3.86 -4.55 -13.46
C ALA A 145 5.08 -3.63 -13.65
N HIS A 146 6.11 -3.76 -12.80
CA HIS A 146 7.35 -2.96 -12.88
C HIS A 146 8.42 -3.61 -13.76
N TYR A 147 8.50 -4.94 -13.76
CA TYR A 147 9.53 -5.71 -14.46
C TYR A 147 8.92 -6.82 -15.34
N PRO A 148 8.12 -6.48 -16.36
CA PRO A 148 7.41 -7.47 -17.18
C PRO A 148 8.34 -8.43 -17.95
N GLN A 149 9.57 -8.00 -18.21
CA GLN A 149 10.62 -8.78 -18.87
C GLN A 149 11.34 -9.77 -17.95
N VAL A 150 11.13 -9.69 -16.63
CA VAL A 150 11.80 -10.53 -15.65
C VAL A 150 10.84 -11.63 -15.18
N THR A 151 11.25 -12.89 -15.35
CA THR A 151 10.48 -14.03 -14.86
C THR A 151 10.98 -14.42 -13.48
N LEU A 152 10.09 -14.37 -12.47
CA LEU A 152 10.39 -14.92 -11.16
C LEU A 152 10.36 -16.46 -11.22
N PRO A 153 11.29 -17.17 -10.56
CA PRO A 153 11.16 -18.59 -10.38
C PRO A 153 9.87 -18.87 -9.59
N LEU A 154 9.03 -19.78 -10.09
CA LEU A 154 7.83 -20.22 -9.38
C LEU A 154 8.26 -20.82 -8.03
N SER A 155 7.74 -20.30 -6.93
CA SER A 155 7.86 -20.98 -5.65
C SER A 155 7.05 -22.26 -5.71
N SER A 156 7.66 -23.38 -5.32
CA SER A 156 6.93 -24.64 -5.11
C SER A 156 6.05 -24.61 -3.85
N GLU A 157 6.16 -23.56 -3.05
CA GLU A 157 5.36 -23.34 -1.86
C GLU A 157 4.07 -22.60 -2.21
N VAL A 158 2.96 -23.20 -1.79
CA VAL A 158 1.62 -22.61 -1.87
C VAL A 158 1.55 -21.38 -0.98
N ASP A 159 1.26 -20.22 -1.56
CA ASP A 159 1.01 -19.00 -0.78
C ASP A 159 -0.38 -19.03 -0.16
N ARG A 160 -0.47 -19.68 1.01
CA ARG A 160 -1.71 -19.82 1.78
C ARG A 160 -2.32 -18.47 2.12
N GLU A 161 -1.52 -17.43 2.32
CA GLU A 161 -2.05 -16.11 2.66
C GLU A 161 -2.76 -15.49 1.46
N ARG A 162 -2.20 -15.62 0.26
CA ARG A 162 -2.86 -15.19 -0.98
C ARG A 162 -4.11 -16.01 -1.29
N LEU A 163 -4.11 -17.31 -1.00
CA LEU A 163 -5.32 -18.13 -1.15
C LEU A 163 -6.44 -17.65 -0.21
N VAL A 164 -6.12 -17.37 1.05
CA VAL A 164 -7.09 -16.80 2.01
C VAL A 164 -7.56 -15.43 1.55
N ALA A 165 -6.64 -14.58 1.06
CA ALA A 165 -7.00 -13.27 0.50
C ALA A 165 -7.98 -13.40 -0.67
N ALA A 166 -7.73 -14.33 -1.60
CA ALA A 166 -8.61 -14.57 -2.75
C ALA A 166 -9.99 -15.09 -2.32
N LEU A 167 -10.04 -15.96 -1.31
CA LEU A 167 -11.28 -16.44 -0.72
C LEU A 167 -12.07 -15.29 -0.08
N GLU A 168 -11.43 -14.48 0.76
CA GLU A 168 -12.07 -13.36 1.47
C GLU A 168 -12.53 -12.27 0.48
N ALA A 169 -11.69 -11.86 -0.47
CA ALA A 169 -12.07 -10.90 -1.50
C ALA A 169 -13.21 -11.45 -2.38
N GLY A 170 -13.18 -12.76 -2.67
CA GLY A 170 -14.25 -13.45 -3.37
C GLY A 170 -15.56 -13.47 -2.59
N TYR A 171 -15.51 -13.76 -1.29
CA TYR A 171 -16.68 -13.86 -0.41
C TYR A 171 -17.33 -12.50 -0.19
N TYR A 172 -16.57 -11.53 0.33
CA TYR A 172 -17.11 -10.20 0.66
C TYR A 172 -17.42 -9.37 -0.60
N GLY A 173 -16.67 -9.57 -1.69
CA GLY A 173 -16.88 -8.82 -2.93
C GLY A 173 -17.93 -9.42 -3.88
N ALA A 174 -18.38 -10.66 -3.67
CA ALA A 174 -19.30 -11.34 -4.59
C ALA A 174 -20.66 -10.66 -4.71
N ASP A 175 -21.24 -10.28 -3.58
CA ASP A 175 -22.62 -9.82 -3.48
C ASP A 175 -22.71 -8.56 -2.61
N LEU A 176 -21.78 -7.62 -2.83
CA LEU A 176 -21.64 -6.44 -2.00
C LEU A 176 -22.91 -5.58 -1.94
N TRP A 177 -23.67 -5.51 -3.04
CA TRP A 177 -24.97 -4.82 -3.04
C TRP A 177 -26.00 -5.52 -2.16
N SER A 178 -26.08 -6.86 -2.25
CA SER A 178 -26.95 -7.64 -1.38
C SER A 178 -26.59 -7.45 0.09
N TYR A 179 -25.29 -7.38 0.41
CA TYR A 179 -24.83 -7.10 1.77
C TYR A 179 -25.24 -5.70 2.25
N VAL A 180 -25.10 -4.66 1.41
CA VAL A 180 -25.62 -3.32 1.71
C VAL A 180 -27.13 -3.34 1.98
N CYS A 181 -27.91 -4.02 1.14
CA CYS A 181 -29.36 -4.18 1.32
C CYS A 181 -29.70 -4.92 2.63
N LEU A 182 -28.91 -5.91 3.03
CA LEU A 182 -29.11 -6.63 4.27
C LEU A 182 -28.86 -5.75 5.50
N VAL A 183 -27.84 -4.89 5.47
CA VAL A 183 -27.49 -4.02 6.59
C VAL A 183 -28.44 -2.81 6.69
N PHE A 184 -28.69 -2.12 5.59
CA PHE A 184 -29.44 -0.84 5.59
C PHE A 184 -30.94 -0.99 5.24
N GLY A 185 -31.37 -2.16 4.78
CA GLY A 185 -32.76 -2.45 4.43
C GLY A 185 -33.62 -2.87 5.62
N GLU A 186 -34.89 -3.18 5.32
CA GLU A 186 -35.90 -3.55 6.33
C GLU A 186 -35.46 -4.74 7.19
N VAL A 187 -34.82 -5.76 6.57
CA VAL A 187 -34.32 -6.94 7.28
C VAL A 187 -33.25 -6.57 8.30
N GLY A 188 -32.29 -5.73 7.93
CA GLY A 188 -31.23 -5.25 8.84
C GLY A 188 -31.80 -4.45 9.99
N GLN A 189 -32.78 -3.58 9.72
CA GLN A 189 -33.48 -2.83 10.76
C GLN A 189 -34.20 -3.75 11.74
N MET A 190 -34.88 -4.80 11.24
CA MET A 190 -35.55 -5.79 12.09
C MET A 190 -34.56 -6.61 12.92
N ALA A 191 -33.36 -6.88 12.39
CA ALA A 191 -32.30 -7.61 13.07
C ALA A 191 -31.42 -6.72 13.98
N ASN A 192 -31.65 -5.41 14.02
CA ASN A 192 -30.78 -4.43 14.65
C ASN A 192 -29.31 -4.58 14.19
N ALA A 193 -29.12 -4.73 12.88
CA ALA A 193 -27.81 -4.84 12.24
C ALA A 193 -27.00 -3.58 12.50
N ASP A 194 -25.70 -3.75 12.76
CA ASP A 194 -24.77 -2.66 12.98
C ASP A 194 -24.13 -2.22 11.66
N PRO A 195 -24.35 -0.96 11.19
CA PRO A 195 -23.69 -0.42 10.00
C PRO A 195 -22.17 -0.48 10.06
N ASP A 196 -21.57 -0.47 11.25
CA ASP A 196 -20.13 -0.55 11.43
C ASP A 196 -19.53 -1.86 10.90
N GLU A 197 -20.33 -2.94 10.80
CA GLU A 197 -19.88 -4.19 10.16
C GLU A 197 -19.53 -3.99 8.67
N LEU A 198 -20.33 -3.21 7.93
CA LEU A 198 -20.01 -2.88 6.54
C LEU A 198 -18.74 -2.02 6.49
N TYR A 199 -18.63 -1.02 7.37
CA TYR A 199 -17.49 -0.12 7.41
C TYR A 199 -16.19 -0.82 7.82
N ALA A 200 -16.25 -1.91 8.57
CA ALA A 200 -15.11 -2.79 8.86
C ALA A 200 -14.79 -3.71 7.67
N THR A 201 -15.81 -4.15 6.92
CA THR A 201 -15.66 -5.06 5.78
C THR A 201 -15.00 -4.39 4.57
N LEU A 202 -15.39 -3.16 4.22
CA LEU A 202 -14.87 -2.48 3.03
C LEU A 202 -13.33 -2.32 3.04
N PRO A 203 -12.69 -1.86 4.13
CA PRO A 203 -11.23 -1.82 4.23
C PRO A 203 -10.56 -3.20 4.21
N ALA A 204 -11.25 -4.24 4.72
CA ALA A 204 -10.75 -5.61 4.63
C ALA A 204 -10.68 -6.07 3.17
N ILE A 205 -11.71 -5.77 2.36
CA ILE A 205 -11.70 -6.03 0.92
C ILE A 205 -10.57 -5.25 0.24
N GLU A 206 -10.43 -3.95 0.52
CA GLU A 206 -9.38 -3.09 -0.04
C GLU A 206 -7.99 -3.69 0.18
N ARG A 207 -7.71 -4.12 1.42
CA ARG A 207 -6.45 -4.78 1.78
C ARG A 207 -6.22 -6.07 0.99
N ARG A 208 -7.23 -6.92 0.81
CA ARG A 208 -7.09 -8.17 0.04
C ARG A 208 -6.90 -7.93 -1.44
N VAL A 209 -7.60 -6.94 -1.99
CA VAL A 209 -7.44 -6.55 -3.39
C VAL A 209 -6.00 -6.08 -3.66
N LEU A 210 -5.43 -5.25 -2.79
CA LEU A 210 -4.03 -4.81 -2.89
C LEU A 210 -3.03 -5.95 -2.74
N GLN A 211 -3.35 -6.96 -1.92
CA GLN A 211 -2.51 -8.16 -1.77
C GLN A 211 -2.54 -9.05 -3.01
N LEU A 212 -3.63 -9.02 -3.79
CA LEU A 212 -3.84 -9.94 -4.92
C LEU A 212 -3.44 -9.31 -6.25
N LEU A 213 -3.74 -8.03 -6.44
CA LEU A 213 -3.64 -7.35 -7.73
C LEU A 213 -2.46 -6.37 -7.78
N ALA A 214 -2.04 -6.01 -9.00
CA ALA A 214 -1.19 -4.85 -9.19
C ALA A 214 -1.99 -3.56 -8.92
N PRO A 215 -1.35 -2.44 -8.56
CA PRO A 215 -2.05 -1.21 -8.18
C PRO A 215 -2.97 -0.68 -9.27
N ALA A 216 -2.56 -0.76 -10.54
CA ALA A 216 -3.38 -0.34 -11.68
C ALA A 216 -4.70 -1.11 -11.81
N ASP A 217 -4.70 -2.41 -11.44
CA ASP A 217 -5.89 -3.26 -11.48
C ASP A 217 -6.72 -3.15 -10.19
N ALA A 218 -6.05 -2.87 -9.06
CA ALA A 218 -6.67 -2.65 -7.76
C ALA A 218 -7.43 -1.33 -7.68
N GLU A 219 -6.85 -0.23 -8.17
CA GLU A 219 -7.35 1.14 -7.99
C GLU A 219 -8.84 1.31 -8.36
N PRO A 220 -9.34 0.80 -9.50
CA PRO A 220 -10.75 0.96 -9.85
C PRO A 220 -11.72 0.25 -8.88
N ILE A 221 -11.27 -0.83 -8.24
CA ILE A 221 -12.04 -1.55 -7.23
C ILE A 221 -12.04 -0.75 -5.93
N ILE A 222 -10.85 -0.31 -5.49
CA ILE A 222 -10.67 0.50 -4.28
C ILE A 222 -11.51 1.77 -4.33
N GLU A 223 -11.48 2.48 -5.46
CA GLU A 223 -12.28 3.69 -5.63
C GLU A 223 -13.78 3.39 -5.53
N SER A 224 -14.23 2.28 -6.10
CA SER A 224 -15.63 1.87 -5.95
C SER A 224 -16.00 1.53 -4.51
N LEU A 225 -15.09 0.93 -3.73
CA LEU A 225 -15.30 0.68 -2.29
C LEU A 225 -15.41 1.98 -1.49
N ARG A 226 -14.60 3.00 -1.82
CA ARG A 226 -14.67 4.33 -1.20
C ARG A 226 -15.98 5.06 -1.51
N GLU A 227 -16.43 4.98 -2.75
CA GLU A 227 -17.72 5.56 -3.18
C GLU A 227 -18.91 4.84 -2.53
N ILE A 228 -18.85 3.51 -2.35
CA ILE A 228 -19.85 2.76 -1.58
C ILE A 228 -19.92 3.26 -0.15
N ARG A 229 -18.76 3.39 0.52
CA ARG A 229 -18.71 3.88 1.91
C ARG A 229 -19.34 5.27 2.03
N THR A 230 -18.83 6.22 1.26
CA THR A 230 -19.28 7.62 1.27
C THR A 230 -20.77 7.71 0.91
N GLY A 231 -21.18 6.92 -0.09
CA GLY A 231 -22.56 6.78 -0.49
C GLY A 231 -23.44 6.24 0.64
N CYS A 232 -23.03 5.23 1.41
CA CYS A 232 -23.80 4.71 2.54
C CYS A 232 -23.93 5.73 3.68
N GLU A 233 -22.89 6.52 3.96
CA GLU A 233 -22.89 7.56 4.99
C GLU A 233 -23.77 8.78 4.63
N ALA A 234 -24.01 9.01 3.33
CA ALA A 234 -24.81 10.15 2.87
C ALA A 234 -26.32 10.01 3.21
N PRO A 235 -27.03 11.11 3.56
CA PRO A 235 -28.46 11.06 3.87
C PRO A 235 -29.31 10.49 2.74
N LYS A 236 -30.28 9.63 3.06
CA LYS A 236 -31.19 9.01 2.09
C LYS A 236 -32.60 9.56 2.26
N ARG A 237 -33.13 10.22 1.23
CA ARG A 237 -34.50 10.78 1.21
C ARG A 237 -35.41 10.05 0.23
N ARG A 238 -34.85 9.46 -0.82
CA ARG A 238 -35.54 8.71 -1.87
C ARG A 238 -34.80 7.41 -2.17
N LYS A 239 -35.49 6.42 -2.73
CA LYS A 239 -34.88 5.15 -3.14
C LYS A 239 -33.74 5.35 -4.15
N SER A 240 -33.89 6.28 -5.08
CA SER A 240 -32.86 6.62 -6.09
C SER A 240 -31.57 7.18 -5.50
N ASP A 241 -31.57 7.61 -4.23
CA ASP A 241 -30.34 8.09 -3.57
C ASP A 241 -29.37 6.92 -3.27
N TRP A 242 -29.79 5.66 -3.51
CA TRP A 242 -28.96 4.47 -3.43
C TRP A 242 -28.36 4.03 -4.77
N ASP A 243 -28.84 4.53 -5.90
CA ASP A 243 -28.39 4.11 -7.25
C ASP A 243 -26.86 4.18 -7.41
N PRO A 244 -26.16 5.24 -6.94
CA PRO A 244 -24.68 5.27 -7.02
C PRO A 244 -24.01 4.14 -6.24
N VAL A 245 -24.53 3.79 -5.06
CA VAL A 245 -23.98 2.71 -4.22
C VAL A 245 -24.16 1.37 -4.92
N GLU A 246 -25.34 1.13 -5.50
CA GLU A 246 -25.64 -0.07 -6.26
C GLU A 246 -24.73 -0.23 -7.48
N ASP A 247 -24.54 0.86 -8.25
CA ASP A 247 -23.69 0.87 -9.43
C ASP A 247 -22.23 0.55 -9.08
N HIS A 248 -21.69 1.17 -8.02
CA HIS A 248 -20.33 0.89 -7.57
C HIS A 248 -20.20 -0.53 -7.00
N ALA A 249 -21.19 -1.06 -6.29
CA ALA A 249 -21.18 -2.43 -5.79
C ALA A 249 -21.18 -3.46 -6.94
N LYS A 250 -22.00 -3.24 -7.98
CA LYS A 250 -21.98 -4.07 -9.21
C LYS A 250 -20.67 -3.94 -9.96
N ARG A 251 -20.05 -2.75 -9.96
CA ARG A 251 -18.71 -2.56 -10.55
C ARG A 251 -17.64 -3.37 -9.83
N VAL A 252 -17.66 -3.45 -8.50
CA VAL A 252 -16.78 -4.34 -7.73
C VAL A 252 -17.02 -5.80 -8.13
N GLN A 253 -18.28 -6.24 -8.17
CA GLN A 253 -18.65 -7.61 -8.53
C GLN A 253 -18.15 -8.00 -9.93
N SER A 254 -18.37 -7.15 -10.94
CA SER A 254 -17.91 -7.40 -12.32
C SER A 254 -16.38 -7.43 -12.47
N LYS A 255 -15.66 -6.68 -11.63
CA LYS A 255 -14.19 -6.66 -11.64
C LYS A 255 -13.54 -7.82 -10.89
N ARG A 256 -14.31 -8.71 -10.26
CA ARG A 256 -13.79 -9.94 -9.63
C ARG A 256 -13.02 -10.84 -10.59
N ALA A 257 -13.30 -10.79 -11.89
CA ALA A 257 -12.54 -11.55 -12.89
C ALA A 257 -11.03 -11.18 -12.91
N ALA A 258 -10.65 -10.02 -12.38
CA ALA A 258 -9.24 -9.65 -12.20
C ALA A 258 -8.57 -10.39 -11.03
N ILE A 259 -9.35 -10.85 -10.03
CA ILE A 259 -8.83 -11.63 -8.91
C ILE A 259 -8.38 -12.99 -9.41
N PRO A 260 -7.11 -13.39 -9.19
CA PRO A 260 -6.62 -14.68 -9.63
C PRO A 260 -7.47 -15.81 -9.01
N PRO A 261 -7.88 -16.81 -9.80
CA PRO A 261 -8.58 -17.97 -9.26
C PRO A 261 -7.64 -18.78 -8.36
N LEU A 262 -8.20 -19.53 -7.40
CA LEU A 262 -7.40 -20.26 -6.40
C LEU A 262 -6.38 -21.21 -7.03
N ASN A 263 -6.70 -21.85 -8.16
CA ASN A 263 -5.78 -22.73 -8.88
C ASN A 263 -4.57 -22.01 -9.52
N ALA A 264 -4.65 -20.69 -9.75
CA ALA A 264 -3.53 -19.89 -10.21
C ALA A 264 -2.61 -19.42 -9.07
N LEU A 265 -3.05 -19.59 -7.82
CA LEU A 265 -2.33 -19.22 -6.59
C LEU A 265 -1.84 -20.44 -5.79
N ALA A 266 -2.23 -21.64 -6.22
CA ALA A 266 -1.92 -22.93 -5.60
C ALA A 266 -0.77 -23.65 -6.29
#